data_AF-A0A8K0AB00-F1
#
_entry.id   AF-A0A8K0AB00-F1
#
_cell.length_a   1.000
_cell.length_b   1.000
_cell.length_c   1.000
_cell.angle_alpha   90.00
_cell.angle_beta   90.00
_cell.angle_gamma   90.00
#
_symmetry.space_group_name_H-M   'P 1'
#
loop_
_entity.id
_entity.type
_entity.pdbx_description
1 polymer ?
#
loop_
_entity_poly.entity_id
_entity_poly.type
_entity_poly.pdbx_seq_one_letter_code
_entity_poly.pdbx_strand_id
1 'polypeptide(L)'
;MPIMSLGDELPNFYLGNDVESGNLHDYISGSWAVLFSYPRSFTPICTTELGRAAQLAPEFDKRGVKMLALSCDNGDSNKDWIQVRFV
;
A
#
# COMPACT_ATOMS: atom_id res chain seq x y z
N MET A 1 7.92 -22.25 -3.63
CA MET A 1 7.54 -20.86 -3.31
C MET A 1 8.34 -20.46 -2.09
N PRO A 2 9.08 -19.35 -2.12
CA PRO A 2 9.71 -18.85 -0.91
C PRO A 2 8.62 -18.34 0.04
N ILE A 3 8.61 -18.85 1.26
CA ILE A 3 7.79 -18.34 2.36
C ILE A 3 8.62 -17.26 3.03
N MET A 4 8.06 -16.08 3.25
CA MET A 4 8.77 -15.04 4.01
C MET A 4 8.75 -15.38 5.50
N SER A 5 9.94 -15.31 6.12
CA SER A 5 10.15 -15.46 7.54
C SER A 5 10.53 -14.11 8.17
N LEU A 6 10.45 -14.05 9.49
CA LEU A 6 10.82 -12.84 10.21
C LEU A 6 12.33 -12.60 10.09
N GLY A 7 12.72 -11.39 9.67
CA GLY A 7 14.12 -11.03 9.42
C GLY A 7 14.57 -11.23 7.96
N ASP A 8 13.75 -11.83 7.11
CA ASP A 8 14.03 -11.89 5.67
C ASP A 8 13.93 -10.48 5.06
N GLU A 9 14.80 -10.21 4.10
CA GLU A 9 14.70 -9.00 3.29
C GLU A 9 13.50 -9.09 2.34
N LEU A 10 12.65 -8.06 2.38
CA LEU A 10 11.48 -7.98 1.51
C LEU A 10 11.92 -7.90 0.04
N PRO A 11 11.36 -8.71 -0.88
CA PRO A 11 11.73 -8.65 -2.29
C PRO A 11 11.57 -7.23 -2.87
N ASN A 12 12.58 -6.76 -3.59
CA ASN A 12 12.51 -5.46 -4.25
C ASN A 12 11.70 -5.57 -5.55
N PHE A 13 10.46 -5.09 -5.55
CA PHE A 13 9.59 -5.09 -6.73
C PHE A 13 9.31 -3.67 -7.24
N TYR A 14 8.98 -3.60 -8.54
CA TYR A 14 8.62 -2.36 -9.22
C TYR A 14 7.22 -1.89 -8.79
N LEU A 15 7.09 -0.63 -8.37
CA LEU A 15 5.83 -0.06 -7.85
C LEU A 15 4.90 0.50 -8.93
N GLY A 16 5.27 0.40 -10.20
CA GLY A 16 4.47 0.98 -11.27
C GLY A 16 4.68 2.48 -11.39
N ASN A 17 3.76 3.14 -12.10
CA ASN A 17 3.82 4.59 -12.35
C ASN A 17 3.09 5.42 -11.28
N ASP A 18 2.60 4.77 -10.22
CA ASP A 18 1.78 5.40 -9.18
C ASP A 18 2.63 6.04 -8.07
N VAL A 19 3.94 5.75 -8.07
CA VAL A 19 4.91 6.25 -7.10
C VAL A 19 6.10 6.80 -7.88
N GLU A 20 6.64 7.95 -7.48
CA GLU A 20 7.82 8.56 -8.15
C GLU A 20 9.05 7.65 -8.10
N SER A 21 9.12 6.80 -7.08
CA SER A 21 10.17 5.80 -6.89
C SER A 21 9.81 4.54 -7.65
N GLY A 22 10.59 4.19 -8.69
CA GLY A 22 10.33 3.00 -9.50
C GLY A 22 10.38 1.69 -8.70
N ASN A 23 11.23 1.59 -7.67
CA ASN A 23 11.37 0.37 -6.86
C ASN A 23 10.92 0.57 -5.41
N LEU A 24 10.48 -0.53 -4.80
CA LEU A 24 10.04 -0.56 -3.40
C LEU A 24 11.12 -0.09 -2.43
N HIS A 25 12.34 -0.61 -2.54
CA HIS A 25 13.42 -0.28 -1.62
C HIS A 25 13.78 1.21 -1.66
N ASP A 26 13.79 1.79 -2.85
CA ASP A 26 14.02 3.23 -3.04
C ASP A 26 12.90 4.04 -2.39
N TYR A 27 11.65 3.57 -2.54
CA TYR A 27 10.50 4.21 -1.90
C TYR A 27 10.57 4.15 -0.38
N ILE A 28 10.94 3.03 0.24
CA ILE A 28 10.92 2.87 1.71
C ILE A 28 12.22 3.27 2.40
N SER A 29 13.26 3.63 1.65
CA SER A 29 14.59 3.92 2.17
C SER A 29 14.57 4.94 3.33
N GLY A 30 15.20 4.57 4.45
CA GLY A 30 15.28 5.41 5.65
C GLY A 30 13.96 5.55 6.44
N SER A 31 12.92 4.82 6.07
CA SER A 31 11.61 4.86 6.73
C SER A 31 11.11 3.46 7.08
N TRP A 32 10.26 3.37 8.09
CA TRP A 32 9.48 2.16 8.33
C TRP A 32 8.40 2.05 7.25
N ALA A 33 7.97 0.83 6.94
CA ALA A 33 6.90 0.61 5.98
C ALA A 33 5.89 -0.41 6.47
N VAL A 34 4.61 -0.18 6.15
CA VAL A 34 3.52 -1.14 6.34
C VAL A 34 2.97 -1.49 4.97
N LEU A 35 3.17 -2.73 4.55
CA LEU A 35 2.58 -3.32 3.35
C LEU A 35 1.35 -4.14 3.75
N PHE A 36 0.20 -3.82 3.19
CA PHE A 36 -1.04 -4.57 3.44
C PHE A 36 -1.72 -4.92 2.13
N SER A 37 -2.15 -6.18 2.02
CA SER A 37 -2.86 -6.68 0.84
C SER A 37 -4.37 -6.65 1.05
N TYR A 38 -5.13 -6.33 0.01
CA TYR A 38 -6.57 -6.50 -0.01
C TYR A 38 -7.00 -7.30 -1.26
N PRO A 39 -8.01 -8.18 -1.16
CA PRO A 39 -8.39 -9.07 -2.25
C PRO A 39 -8.85 -8.37 -3.53
N ARG A 40 -9.67 -7.32 -3.39
CA ARG A 40 -10.27 -6.62 -4.53
C ARG A 40 -10.86 -5.25 -4.15
N SER A 41 -10.65 -4.26 -5.02
CA SER A 41 -11.32 -2.95 -4.99
C SER A 41 -12.84 -3.11 -5.08
N PHE A 42 -13.59 -2.16 -4.52
CA PHE A 42 -15.07 -2.14 -4.52
C PHE A 42 -15.77 -3.29 -3.77
N THR A 43 -15.08 -3.96 -2.85
CA THR A 43 -15.71 -4.91 -1.92
C THR A 43 -16.00 -4.24 -0.58
N PRO A 44 -17.12 -4.57 0.10
CA PRO A 44 -17.63 -3.79 1.22
C PRO A 44 -16.65 -3.74 2.40
N ILE A 45 -15.93 -4.82 2.69
CA ILE A 45 -14.95 -4.88 3.78
C ILE A 45 -13.68 -4.10 3.42
N CYS A 46 -13.07 -4.36 2.25
CA CYS A 46 -11.85 -3.67 1.82
C CYS A 46 -12.05 -2.15 1.74
N THR A 47 -13.27 -1.71 1.40
CA THR A 47 -13.65 -0.30 1.39
C THR A 47 -13.58 0.32 2.79
N THR A 48 -14.06 -0.39 3.82
CA THR A 48 -13.95 0.09 5.21
C THR A 48 -12.51 0.06 5.73
N GLU A 49 -11.73 -0.95 5.37
CA GLU A 49 -10.33 -1.09 5.80
C GLU A 49 -9.44 -0.02 5.18
N LEU A 50 -9.55 0.23 3.87
CA LEU A 50 -8.80 1.30 3.21
C LEU A 50 -9.28 2.69 3.61
N GLY A 51 -10.58 2.89 3.81
CA GLY A 51 -11.08 4.16 4.38
C GLY A 51 -10.48 4.45 5.76
N ARG A 52 -10.36 3.43 6.63
CA ARG A 52 -9.72 3.60 7.94
C ARG A 52 -8.20 3.80 7.81
N ALA A 53 -7.54 3.08 6.91
CA ALA A 53 -6.11 3.26 6.64
C ALA A 53 -5.81 4.69 6.18
N ALA A 54 -6.64 5.26 5.29
CA ALA A 54 -6.52 6.65 4.85
C ALA A 54 -6.70 7.66 6.00
N GLN A 55 -7.68 7.44 6.89
CA GLN A 55 -7.85 8.28 8.08
C GLN A 55 -6.66 8.22 9.05
N LEU A 56 -5.96 7.09 9.10
CA LEU A 56 -4.80 6.88 9.97
C LEU A 56 -3.48 7.27 9.29
N ALA A 57 -3.44 7.49 7.97
CA ALA A 57 -2.22 7.85 7.25
C ALA A 57 -1.45 9.02 7.90
N PRO A 58 -2.09 10.13 8.36
CA PRO A 58 -1.36 11.20 9.04
C PRO A 58 -0.69 10.76 10.35
N GLU A 59 -1.23 9.75 11.04
CA GLU A 59 -0.62 9.19 12.26
C GLU A 59 0.59 8.31 11.94
N PHE A 60 0.56 7.57 10.83
CA PHE A 60 1.70 6.80 10.34
C PHE A 60 2.81 7.73 9.84
N ASP A 61 2.46 8.80 9.12
CA ASP A 61 3.41 9.82 8.64
C ASP A 61 4.15 10.50 9.80
N LYS A 62 3.44 10.87 10.88
CA LYS A 62 4.05 11.42 12.11
C LYS A 62 5.09 10.48 12.74
N ARG A 63 5.01 9.18 12.48
CA ARG A 63 5.92 8.14 12.99
C ARG A 63 7.00 7.78 11.98
N GLY A 64 7.05 8.43 10.82
CA GLY A 64 7.99 8.11 9.75
C GLY A 64 7.71 6.76 9.10
N VAL A 65 6.43 6.34 9.06
CA VAL A 65 5.99 5.07 8.48
C VAL A 65 5.29 5.32 7.15
N LYS A 66 5.77 4.69 6.07
CA LYS A 66 5.13 4.70 4.76
C LYS A 66 4.12 3.57 4.64
N MET A 67 2.92 3.88 4.18
CA MET A 67 1.85 2.90 3.99
C MET A 67 1.69 2.52 2.51
N LEU A 68 1.61 1.22 2.24
CA LEU A 68 1.46 0.67 0.89
C LEU A 68 0.32 -0.36 0.86
N ALA A 69 -0.67 -0.14 -0.01
CA ALA A 69 -1.74 -1.06 -0.27
C ALA A 69 -1.44 -1.88 -1.54
N LEU A 70 -1.65 -3.20 -1.50
CA LEU A 70 -1.44 -4.10 -2.63
C LEU A 70 -2.72 -4.87 -2.98
N SER A 71 -3.11 -4.86 -4.25
CA SER A 71 -4.14 -5.74 -4.81
C SER A 71 -3.70 -6.31 -6.15
N CYS A 72 -4.44 -7.30 -6.64
CA CYS A 72 -4.28 -7.84 -8.00
C CYS A 72 -5.17 -7.10 -9.02
N ASP A 73 -5.76 -5.96 -8.66
CA ASP A 73 -6.56 -5.15 -9.58
C ASP A 73 -5.67 -4.33 -10.52
N ASN A 74 -6.24 -3.90 -11.65
CA ASN A 74 -5.53 -3.01 -12.57
C ASN A 74 -5.30 -1.62 -11.96
N GLY A 75 -4.19 -0.97 -12.30
CA GLY A 75 -3.81 0.35 -11.75
C GLY A 75 -4.88 1.44 -11.95
N ASP A 76 -5.60 1.43 -13.08
CA ASP A 76 -6.69 2.37 -13.34
C ASP A 76 -7.87 2.16 -12.38
N SER A 77 -8.18 0.90 -12.05
CA SER A 77 -9.23 0.58 -11.06
C SER A 77 -8.87 1.07 -9.66
N ASN A 78 -7.59 1.10 -9.30
CA ASN A 78 -7.13 1.63 -8.02
C ASN A 78 -7.22 3.16 -7.98
N LYS A 79 -6.91 3.84 -9.09
CA LYS A 79 -7.06 5.30 -9.21
C LYS A 79 -8.52 5.72 -9.10
N ASP A 80 -9.40 5.05 -9.84
CA ASP A 80 -10.84 5.31 -9.79
C ASP A 80 -11.40 5.03 -8.39
N TRP A 81 -10.89 4.01 -7.71
CA TRP A 81 -11.30 3.66 -6.35
C TRP A 81 -10.83 4.68 -5.30
N ILE A 82 -9.62 5.24 -5.43
CA ILE A 82 -9.14 6.32 -4.55
C ILE A 82 -9.96 7.61 -4.75
N GLN A 83 -10.51 7.84 -5.95
CA GLN A 83 -11.41 8.97 -6.22
C GLN A 83 -12.81 8.78 -5.63
N VAL A 84 -13.19 7.55 -5.26
CA VAL A 84 -14.40 7.31 -4.45
C VAL A 84 -14.10 7.85 -3.06
N ARG A 85 -14.47 9.11 -2.86
CA ARG A 85 -14.26 9.84 -1.62
C ARG A 85 -14.89 9.06 -0.46
N PHE A 86 -14.04 8.42 0.33
CA PHE A 86 -14.44 7.74 1.55
C PHE A 86 -14.65 8.80 2.63
N VAL A 87 -15.85 9.40 2.61
CA VAL A 87 -16.31 10.58 3.38
C VAL A 87 -15.77 11.92 2.86
#